data_AF-A0A2I0LM16-F1
#
_entry.id   AF-A0A2I0LM16-F1
#
_cell.length_a   1.000
_cell.length_b   1.000
_cell.length_c   1.000
_cell.angle_alpha   90.00
_cell.angle_beta   90.00
_cell.angle_gamma   90.00
#
_symmetry.space_group_name_H-M   'P 1'
#
loop_
_entity.id
_entity.type
_entity.pdbx_description
1 polymer ?
#
loop_
_entity_poly.entity_id
_entity_poly.type
_entity_poly.pdbx_seq_one_letter_code
_entity_poly.pdbx_strand_id
1 'polypeptide(L)'
;MELSPLRAIGAQYETHSTRNQIKTISTARTQLEEATVKRMDKDAEALKAARAELCEARRQWHHMQMEIESLHAVEKGLERSLRATEQQYHVQLQHLEAEIECLEKELLEVRRGIEKQLQEHEILLNTRMKLEEEIATYRSLLEQEESRFRCSVPGRKDDKQPTTSKIAFTLPSDGVKKRGTEKVELMTKQAVLDGNIMKESAEAHGTVQTEKVDEVIKEWEGSFFKDNPRLRKKSVSLRFDLHLAATDEGCLHTRKKALPDIEVRLVMRRSCSIPSIKP
;
A
#
# COMPACT_ATOMS: atom_id res chain seq x y z
N MET A 1 103.67 -83.52 -9.86
CA MET A 1 103.08 -82.72 -8.76
C MET A 1 101.79 -82.11 -9.31
N GLU A 2 100.73 -82.91 -9.28
CA GLU A 2 99.48 -82.75 -10.05
C GLU A 2 98.40 -82.03 -9.23
N LEU A 3 98.57 -80.72 -8.95
CA LEU A 3 97.56 -79.92 -8.21
C LEU A 3 97.25 -78.55 -8.85
N SER A 4 97.82 -78.22 -10.01
CA SER A 4 97.60 -76.94 -10.69
C SER A 4 96.23 -76.79 -11.40
N PRO A 5 95.60 -77.81 -12.01
CA PRO A 5 94.37 -77.61 -12.79
C PRO A 5 93.12 -77.41 -11.91
N LEU A 6 92.98 -78.18 -10.84
CA LEU A 6 91.84 -78.08 -9.90
C LEU A 6 91.81 -76.74 -9.17
N ARG A 7 92.98 -76.22 -8.77
CA ARG A 7 93.10 -74.93 -8.10
C ARG A 7 92.74 -73.77 -9.04
N ALA A 8 93.09 -73.87 -10.33
CA ALA A 8 92.73 -72.88 -11.34
C ALA A 8 91.22 -72.86 -11.61
N ILE A 9 90.58 -74.03 -11.69
CA ILE A 9 89.12 -74.15 -11.83
C ILE A 9 88.41 -73.58 -10.60
N GLY A 10 88.87 -73.90 -9.38
CA GLY A 10 88.34 -73.31 -8.14
C GLY A 10 88.39 -71.78 -8.14
N ALA A 11 89.53 -71.18 -8.52
CA ALA A 11 89.67 -69.73 -8.63
C ALA A 11 88.74 -69.10 -9.69
N GLN A 12 88.49 -69.79 -10.82
CA GLN A 12 87.53 -69.32 -11.83
C GLN A 12 86.09 -69.35 -11.31
N TYR A 13 85.70 -70.38 -10.53
CA TYR A 13 84.38 -70.42 -9.91
C TYR A 13 84.22 -69.36 -8.83
N GLU A 14 85.23 -69.12 -8.01
CA GLU A 14 85.22 -68.05 -7.00
C GLU A 14 85.09 -66.66 -7.63
N THR A 15 85.85 -66.39 -8.71
CA THR A 15 85.73 -65.12 -9.45
C THR A 15 84.38 -64.97 -10.15
N HIS A 16 83.80 -66.05 -10.69
CA HIS A 16 82.46 -66.01 -11.26
C HIS A 16 81.37 -65.81 -10.19
N SER A 17 81.49 -66.47 -9.04
CA SER A 17 80.57 -66.37 -7.91
C SER A 17 80.59 -64.96 -7.31
N THR A 18 81.78 -64.42 -7.03
CA THR A 18 81.95 -63.04 -6.52
C THR A 18 81.45 -62.00 -7.52
N ARG A 19 81.74 -62.17 -8.82
CA ARG A 19 81.19 -61.29 -9.87
C ARG A 19 79.67 -61.37 -9.94
N ASN A 20 79.07 -62.54 -9.80
CA ASN A 20 77.62 -62.71 -9.76
C ASN A 20 77.03 -62.01 -8.53
N GLN A 21 77.61 -62.22 -7.34
CA GLN A 21 77.16 -61.58 -6.11
C GLN A 21 77.29 -60.04 -6.14
N ILE A 22 78.38 -59.50 -6.71
CA ILE A 22 78.53 -58.06 -6.92
C ILE A 22 77.45 -57.54 -7.87
N LYS A 23 77.18 -58.27 -8.97
CA LYS A 23 76.14 -57.90 -9.93
C LYS A 23 74.76 -57.87 -9.28
N THR A 24 74.37 -58.93 -8.55
CA THR A 24 73.05 -58.98 -7.90
C THR A 24 72.87 -57.87 -6.86
N ILE A 25 73.90 -57.60 -6.04
CA ILE A 25 73.90 -56.49 -5.08
C ILE A 25 73.79 -55.15 -5.82
N SER A 26 74.56 -54.95 -6.91
CA SER A 26 74.51 -53.71 -7.69
C SER A 26 73.15 -53.48 -8.31
N THR A 27 72.51 -54.52 -8.89
CA THR A 27 71.17 -54.41 -9.47
C THR A 27 70.10 -54.19 -8.42
N ALA A 28 70.21 -54.84 -7.25
CA ALA A 28 69.28 -54.62 -6.14
C ALA A 28 69.39 -53.18 -5.60
N ARG A 29 70.62 -52.66 -5.51
CA ARG A 29 70.89 -51.29 -5.10
C ARG A 29 70.30 -50.28 -6.10
N THR A 30 70.54 -50.45 -7.41
CA THR A 30 69.97 -49.53 -8.42
C THR A 30 68.45 -49.58 -8.43
N GLN A 31 67.84 -50.77 -8.27
CA GLN A 31 66.38 -50.91 -8.18
C GLN A 31 65.81 -50.19 -6.95
N LEU A 32 66.50 -50.27 -5.81
CA LEU A 32 66.09 -49.55 -4.59
C LEU A 32 66.21 -48.03 -4.78
N GLU A 33 67.32 -47.57 -5.35
CA GLU A 33 67.53 -46.16 -5.68
C GLU A 33 66.44 -45.65 -6.65
N GLU A 34 66.16 -46.37 -7.74
CA GLU A 34 65.09 -46.03 -8.68
C GLU A 34 63.70 -46.03 -8.02
N ALA A 35 63.41 -46.99 -7.15
CA ALA A 35 62.15 -47.04 -6.42
C ALA A 35 62.01 -45.86 -5.45
N THR A 36 63.09 -45.45 -4.78
CA THR A 36 63.08 -44.26 -3.91
C THR A 36 62.88 -42.98 -4.70
N VAL A 37 63.55 -42.80 -5.84
CA VAL A 37 63.37 -41.64 -6.71
C VAL A 37 61.92 -41.55 -7.21
N LYS A 38 61.37 -42.66 -7.75
CA LYS A 38 59.97 -42.71 -8.19
C LYS A 38 58.98 -42.39 -7.08
N ARG A 39 59.27 -42.80 -5.84
CA ARG A 39 58.43 -42.47 -4.68
C ARG A 39 58.53 -40.97 -4.35
N MET A 40 59.75 -40.43 -4.31
CA MET A 40 59.99 -39.01 -4.05
C MET A 40 59.33 -38.11 -5.12
N ASP A 41 59.36 -38.51 -6.38
CA ASP A 41 58.70 -37.78 -7.47
C ASP A 41 57.18 -37.74 -7.29
N LYS A 42 56.57 -38.89 -6.96
CA LYS A 42 55.12 -38.97 -6.64
C LYS A 42 54.75 -38.12 -5.44
N ASP A 43 55.54 -38.18 -4.38
CA ASP A 43 55.32 -37.37 -3.17
C ASP A 43 55.45 -35.86 -3.51
N ALA A 44 56.40 -35.49 -4.38
CA ALA A 44 56.56 -34.11 -4.85
C ALA A 44 55.39 -33.64 -5.72
N GLU A 45 54.85 -34.49 -6.60
CA GLU A 45 53.65 -34.21 -7.39
C GLU A 45 52.41 -34.04 -6.48
N ALA A 46 52.22 -34.94 -5.52
CA ALA A 46 51.13 -34.83 -4.54
C ALA A 46 51.22 -33.53 -3.73
N LEU A 47 52.43 -33.13 -3.30
CA LEU A 47 52.65 -31.86 -2.62
C LEU A 47 52.35 -30.64 -3.51
N LYS A 48 52.68 -30.71 -4.80
CA LYS A 48 52.33 -29.64 -5.76
C LYS A 48 50.82 -29.53 -5.95
N ALA A 49 50.11 -30.66 -6.09
CA ALA A 49 48.67 -30.69 -6.21
C ALA A 49 47.99 -30.11 -4.95
N ALA A 50 48.38 -30.57 -3.76
CA ALA A 50 47.85 -30.06 -2.49
C ALA A 50 48.10 -28.54 -2.31
N ARG A 51 49.24 -28.03 -2.78
CA ARG A 51 49.52 -26.58 -2.78
C ARG A 51 48.61 -25.81 -3.73
N ALA A 52 48.35 -26.35 -4.93
CA ALA A 52 47.44 -25.75 -5.89
C ALA A 52 46.01 -25.69 -5.33
N GLU A 53 45.51 -26.79 -4.76
CA GLU A 53 44.19 -26.83 -4.10
C GLU A 53 44.08 -25.80 -2.96
N LEU A 54 45.12 -25.68 -2.13
CA LEU A 54 45.15 -24.68 -1.06
C LEU A 54 45.16 -23.23 -1.61
N CYS A 55 45.85 -22.97 -2.71
CA CYS A 55 45.83 -21.68 -3.39
C CYS A 55 44.44 -21.37 -3.97
N GLU A 56 43.78 -22.34 -4.59
CA GLU A 56 42.42 -22.20 -5.12
C GLU A 56 41.40 -21.94 -4.00
N ALA A 57 41.46 -22.72 -2.91
CA ALA A 57 40.61 -22.54 -1.74
C ALA A 57 40.79 -21.14 -1.13
N ARG A 58 42.03 -20.64 -1.03
CA ARG A 58 42.30 -19.25 -0.59
C ARG A 58 41.71 -18.23 -1.55
N ARG A 59 41.83 -18.44 -2.86
CA ARG A 59 41.26 -17.53 -3.87
C ARG A 59 39.74 -17.49 -3.77
N GLN A 60 39.09 -18.64 -3.59
CA GLN A 60 37.65 -18.74 -3.39
C GLN A 60 37.22 -18.05 -2.09
N TRP A 61 37.96 -18.25 -1.00
CA TRP A 61 37.70 -17.56 0.26
C TRP A 61 37.75 -16.03 0.11
N HIS A 62 38.80 -15.51 -0.52
CA HIS A 62 38.91 -14.07 -0.79
C HIS A 62 37.77 -13.55 -1.68
N HIS A 63 37.39 -14.32 -2.71
CA HIS A 63 36.28 -13.96 -3.58
C HIS A 63 34.96 -13.85 -2.81
N MET A 64 34.62 -14.86 -2.01
CA MET A 64 33.43 -14.87 -1.17
C MET A 64 33.45 -13.73 -0.13
N GLN A 65 34.62 -13.44 0.44
CA GLN A 65 34.79 -12.32 1.36
C GLN A 65 34.49 -10.97 0.68
N MET A 66 34.97 -10.76 -0.55
CA MET A 66 34.65 -9.55 -1.31
C MET A 66 33.17 -9.49 -1.69
N GLU A 67 32.55 -10.61 -2.02
CA GLU A 67 31.10 -10.67 -2.28
C GLU A 67 30.31 -10.24 -1.03
N ILE A 68 30.65 -10.77 0.15
CA ILE A 68 30.02 -10.39 1.43
C ILE A 68 30.17 -8.88 1.67
N GLU A 69 31.37 -8.34 1.49
CA GLU A 69 31.63 -6.91 1.68
C GLU A 69 30.83 -6.05 0.69
N SER A 70 30.70 -6.49 -0.57
CA SER A 70 29.91 -5.81 -1.59
C SER A 70 28.42 -5.82 -1.27
N LEU A 71 27.88 -6.96 -0.82
CA LEU A 71 26.48 -7.10 -0.45
C LEU A 71 26.16 -6.23 0.78
N HIS A 72 27.05 -6.18 1.75
CA HIS A 72 26.89 -5.32 2.91
C HIS A 72 26.96 -3.82 2.57
N ALA A 73 27.73 -3.43 1.55
CA ALA A 73 27.72 -2.07 1.03
C ALA A 73 26.39 -1.73 0.35
N VAL A 74 25.82 -2.66 -0.42
CA VAL A 74 24.50 -2.51 -1.05
C VAL A 74 23.39 -2.41 0.01
N GLU A 75 23.39 -3.30 1.00
CA GLU A 75 22.47 -3.28 2.14
C GLU A 75 22.47 -1.92 2.82
N LYS A 76 23.65 -1.41 3.22
CA LYS A 76 23.78 -0.06 3.80
C LYS A 76 23.27 1.05 2.88
N GLY A 77 23.49 0.90 1.57
CA GLY A 77 22.97 1.85 0.57
C GLY A 77 21.45 1.88 0.56
N LEU A 78 20.81 0.71 0.54
CA LEU A 78 19.37 0.55 0.57
C LEU A 78 18.76 1.06 1.89
N GLU A 79 19.36 0.73 3.03
CA GLU A 79 18.91 1.24 4.34
C GLU A 79 18.97 2.77 4.42
N ARG A 80 20.03 3.39 3.90
CA ARG A 80 20.13 4.86 3.84
C ARG A 80 19.06 5.45 2.94
N SER A 81 18.84 4.86 1.76
CA SER A 81 17.79 5.31 0.84
C SER A 81 16.41 5.20 1.48
N LEU A 82 16.13 4.08 2.14
CA LEU A 82 14.87 3.86 2.86
C LEU A 82 14.66 4.94 3.92
N ARG A 83 15.63 5.13 4.82
CA ARG A 83 15.56 6.15 5.88
C ARG A 83 15.40 7.56 5.30
N ALA A 84 16.10 7.89 4.22
CA ALA A 84 15.97 9.19 3.56
C ALA A 84 14.54 9.38 3.00
N THR A 85 13.97 8.37 2.35
CA THR A 85 12.59 8.44 1.85
C THR A 85 11.58 8.54 2.99
N GLU A 86 11.74 7.77 4.07
CA GLU A 86 10.87 7.83 5.25
C GLU A 86 10.90 9.22 5.89
N GLN A 87 12.08 9.82 6.04
CA GLN A 87 12.23 11.18 6.56
C GLN A 87 11.59 12.23 5.65
N GLN A 88 11.76 12.10 4.33
CA GLN A 88 11.12 13.00 3.36
C GLN A 88 9.60 12.92 3.46
N TYR A 89 9.03 11.71 3.50
CA TYR A 89 7.59 11.54 3.66
C TYR A 89 7.10 12.04 5.02
N HIS A 90 7.86 11.84 6.09
CA HIS A 90 7.51 12.35 7.41
C HIS A 90 7.42 13.88 7.41
N VAL A 91 8.39 14.57 6.80
CA VAL A 91 8.36 16.04 6.67
C VAL A 91 7.18 16.50 5.80
N GLN A 92 6.90 15.80 4.69
CA GLN A 92 5.74 16.11 3.85
C GLN A 92 4.42 15.94 4.60
N LEU A 93 4.28 14.88 5.39
CA LEU A 93 3.10 14.65 6.22
C LEU A 93 2.93 15.76 7.25
N GLN A 94 3.99 16.14 7.98
CA GLN A 94 3.95 17.24 8.94
C GLN A 94 3.55 18.56 8.29
N HIS A 95 4.03 18.83 7.07
CA HIS A 95 3.65 20.02 6.32
C HIS A 95 2.17 20.03 5.96
N LEU A 96 1.65 18.91 5.44
CA LEU A 96 0.23 18.77 5.11
C LEU A 96 -0.66 18.84 6.35
N GLU A 97 -0.24 18.25 7.47
CA GLU A 97 -0.92 18.37 8.76
C GLU A 97 -1.02 19.83 9.20
N ALA A 98 0.07 20.59 9.11
CA ALA A 98 0.06 22.01 9.43
C ALA A 98 -0.85 22.83 8.50
N GLU A 99 -0.87 22.53 7.20
CA GLU A 99 -1.78 23.17 6.24
C GLU A 99 -3.26 22.88 6.57
N ILE A 100 -3.58 21.62 6.90
CA ILE A 100 -4.93 21.22 7.32
C ILE A 100 -5.33 22.00 8.58
N GLU A 101 -4.47 22.06 9.59
CA GLU A 101 -4.75 22.83 10.81
C GLU A 101 -4.99 24.32 10.54
N CYS A 102 -4.22 24.93 9.63
CA CYS A 102 -4.41 26.31 9.22
C CYS A 102 -5.78 26.50 8.55
N LEU A 103 -6.14 25.64 7.60
CA LEU A 103 -7.43 25.69 6.91
C LEU A 103 -8.61 25.44 7.86
N GLU A 104 -8.46 24.53 8.82
CA GLU A 104 -9.48 24.28 9.85
C GLU A 104 -9.70 25.51 10.73
N LYS A 105 -8.61 26.20 11.11
CA LYS A 105 -8.68 27.46 11.86
C LYS A 105 -9.40 28.54 11.05
N GLU A 106 -8.99 28.78 9.80
CA GLU A 106 -9.64 29.76 8.92
C GLU A 106 -11.14 29.47 8.74
N LEU A 107 -11.50 28.20 8.54
CA LEU A 107 -12.89 27.79 8.39
C LEU A 107 -13.71 28.05 9.66
N LEU A 108 -13.14 27.81 10.84
CA LEU A 108 -13.77 28.16 12.12
C LEU A 108 -13.95 29.66 12.28
N GLU A 109 -12.97 30.47 11.85
CA GLU A 109 -13.07 31.92 11.89
C GLU A 109 -14.16 32.46 10.98
N VAL A 110 -14.26 31.95 9.75
CA VAL A 110 -15.33 32.32 8.80
C VAL A 110 -16.69 31.93 9.36
N ARG A 111 -16.85 30.72 9.92
CA ARG A 111 -18.11 30.29 10.55
C ARG A 111 -18.52 31.21 11.69
N ARG A 112 -17.58 31.59 12.56
CA ARG A 112 -17.82 32.55 13.64
C ARG A 112 -18.19 33.93 13.09
N GLY A 113 -17.56 34.36 12.00
CA GLY A 113 -17.90 35.60 11.30
C GLY A 113 -19.33 35.61 10.77
N ILE A 114 -19.77 34.52 10.14
CA ILE A 114 -21.14 34.36 9.63
C ILE A 114 -22.16 34.39 10.79
N GLU A 115 -21.89 33.67 11.88
CA GLU A 115 -22.77 33.67 13.06
C GLU A 115 -22.93 35.08 13.63
N LYS A 116 -21.83 35.83 13.72
CA LYS A 116 -21.87 37.23 14.16
C LYS A 116 -22.69 38.11 13.21
N GLN A 117 -22.51 37.96 11.90
CA GLN A 117 -23.28 38.71 10.90
C GLN A 117 -24.78 38.39 10.96
N LEU A 118 -25.15 37.13 11.22
CA LEU A 118 -26.54 36.72 11.42
C LEU A 118 -27.16 37.44 12.62
N GLN A 119 -26.45 37.50 13.74
CA GLN A 119 -26.91 38.20 14.95
C GLN A 119 -27.05 39.72 14.70
N GLU A 120 -26.07 40.35 14.07
CA GLU A 120 -26.13 41.76 13.69
C GLU A 120 -27.30 42.05 12.73
N HIS A 121 -27.55 41.16 11.77
CA HIS A 121 -28.68 41.26 10.85
C HIS A 121 -30.04 41.11 11.56
N GLU A 122 -30.18 40.18 12.51
CA GLU A 122 -31.40 40.02 13.30
C GLU A 122 -31.71 41.29 14.13
N ILE A 123 -30.69 41.88 14.76
CA ILE A 123 -30.83 43.15 15.49
C ILE A 123 -31.32 44.25 14.54
N LEU A 124 -30.70 44.38 13.36
CA LEU A 124 -31.10 45.38 12.37
C LEU A 124 -32.53 45.16 11.88
N LEU A 125 -32.93 43.91 11.59
CA LEU A 125 -34.29 43.55 11.21
C LEU A 125 -35.29 43.98 12.29
N ASN A 126 -35.00 43.68 13.56
CA ASN A 126 -35.83 44.07 14.69
C ASN A 126 -35.99 45.60 14.80
N THR A 127 -34.91 46.36 14.59
CA THR A 127 -35.00 47.84 14.57
C THR A 127 -35.83 48.35 13.40
N ARG A 128 -35.69 47.78 12.20
CA ARG A 128 -36.51 48.12 11.04
C ARG A 128 -37.99 47.88 11.34
N MET A 129 -38.34 46.72 11.89
CA MET A 129 -39.74 46.40 12.22
C MET A 129 -40.34 47.41 13.20
N LYS A 130 -39.60 47.82 14.24
CA LYS A 130 -40.04 48.88 15.17
C LYS A 130 -40.27 50.22 14.47
N LEU A 131 -39.36 50.62 13.58
CA LEU A 131 -39.51 51.86 12.82
C LEU A 131 -40.70 51.80 11.86
N GLU A 132 -40.98 50.64 11.25
CA GLU A 132 -42.17 50.44 10.41
C GLU A 132 -43.47 50.59 11.21
N GLU A 133 -43.52 50.05 12.44
CA GLU A 133 -44.63 50.26 13.37
C GLU A 133 -44.78 51.74 13.74
N GLU A 134 -43.70 52.42 14.12
CA GLU A 134 -43.71 53.86 14.43
C GLU A 134 -44.25 54.67 13.25
N ILE A 135 -43.76 54.43 12.03
CA ILE A 135 -44.24 55.12 10.80
C ILE A 135 -45.74 54.87 10.60
N ALA A 136 -46.23 53.64 10.81
CA ALA A 136 -47.65 53.34 10.69
C ALA A 136 -48.49 54.12 11.73
N THR A 137 -48.01 54.22 12.98
CA THR A 137 -48.69 55.02 14.01
C THR A 137 -48.69 56.51 13.65
N TYR A 138 -47.56 57.07 13.18
CA TYR A 138 -47.49 58.46 12.74
C TYR A 138 -48.44 58.76 11.57
N ARG A 139 -48.56 57.85 10.60
CA ARG A 139 -49.54 57.98 9.50
C ARG A 139 -50.98 58.04 10.02
N SER A 140 -51.35 57.14 10.94
CA SER A 140 -52.70 57.10 11.53
C SER A 140 -53.03 58.38 12.31
N LEU A 141 -52.08 58.90 13.10
CA LEU A 141 -52.26 60.15 13.85
C LEU A 141 -52.47 61.35 12.91
N LEU A 142 -51.67 61.44 11.85
CA LEU A 142 -51.81 62.49 10.83
C LEU A 142 -53.16 62.39 10.12
N GLU A 143 -53.59 61.20 9.70
CA GLU A 143 -54.91 60.97 9.09
C GLU A 143 -56.06 61.39 10.04
N GLN A 144 -55.93 61.13 11.34
CA GLN A 144 -56.90 61.54 12.35
C GLN A 144 -56.93 63.07 12.55
N GLU A 145 -55.77 63.74 12.52
CA GLU A 145 -55.71 65.20 12.61
C GLU A 145 -56.28 65.87 11.36
N GLU A 146 -55.93 65.41 10.16
CA GLU A 146 -56.52 65.91 8.92
C GLU A 146 -58.05 65.77 8.91
N SER A 147 -58.56 64.66 9.46
CA SER A 147 -60.00 64.43 9.60
C SER A 147 -60.65 65.43 10.58
N ARG A 148 -59.97 65.77 11.68
CA ARG A 148 -60.43 66.80 12.63
C ARG A 148 -60.43 68.20 12.00
N PHE A 149 -59.37 68.57 11.29
CA PHE A 149 -59.28 69.83 10.55
C PHE A 149 -60.34 69.97 9.46
N ARG A 150 -60.63 68.88 8.71
CA ARG A 150 -61.70 68.87 7.71
C ARG A 150 -63.11 69.04 8.32
N CYS A 151 -63.33 68.65 9.58
CA CYS A 151 -64.61 68.80 10.28
C CYS A 151 -64.78 70.14 11.02
N SER A 152 -63.71 70.89 11.33
CA SER A 152 -63.79 72.13 12.11
C SER A 152 -63.94 73.42 11.28
N VAL A 153 -63.85 73.34 9.96
CA VAL A 153 -64.05 74.49 9.06
C VAL A 153 -65.44 74.42 8.43
N PRO A 154 -66.43 75.26 8.85
CA PRO A 154 -67.67 75.39 8.11
C PRO A 154 -67.40 76.24 6.85
N GLY A 155 -67.20 75.54 5.74
CA GLY A 155 -67.40 76.09 4.40
C GLY A 155 -66.18 76.75 3.76
N ARG A 156 -65.57 76.03 2.83
CA ARG A 156 -65.46 76.48 1.44
C ARG A 156 -65.75 75.29 0.52
N LYS A 157 -66.80 75.44 -0.30
CA LYS A 157 -66.86 74.75 -1.59
C LYS A 157 -65.69 75.31 -2.40
N ASP A 158 -64.87 74.46 -2.98
CA ASP A 158 -64.63 74.48 -4.42
C ASP A 158 -63.73 73.30 -4.87
N ASP A 159 -64.24 72.68 -5.92
CA ASP A 159 -63.60 72.02 -7.06
C ASP A 159 -62.77 70.74 -6.96
N LYS A 160 -63.23 69.82 -7.82
CA LYS A 160 -62.63 68.55 -8.21
C LYS A 160 -61.30 68.78 -8.92
N GLN A 161 -60.26 68.06 -8.51
CA GLN A 161 -59.24 67.59 -9.44
C GLN A 161 -58.65 66.25 -8.98
N PRO A 162 -58.79 65.16 -9.76
CA PRO A 162 -58.11 63.91 -9.49
C PRO A 162 -56.76 63.92 -10.21
N THR A 163 -55.70 64.36 -9.54
CA THR A 163 -54.34 64.13 -10.03
C THR A 163 -53.84 62.81 -9.45
N THR A 164 -54.10 61.75 -10.22
CA THR A 164 -53.43 60.46 -10.12
C THR A 164 -51.93 60.65 -9.96
N SER A 165 -51.39 60.25 -8.82
CA SER A 165 -50.05 59.67 -8.74
C SER A 165 -50.07 58.56 -7.69
N LYS A 166 -50.66 57.43 -8.09
CA LYS A 166 -50.49 56.15 -7.39
C LYS A 166 -49.07 55.66 -7.71
N ILE A 167 -48.12 55.93 -6.83
CA ILE A 167 -46.91 55.12 -6.77
C ILE A 167 -47.26 53.90 -5.92
N ALA A 168 -47.70 52.85 -6.59
CA ALA A 168 -47.83 51.53 -6.00
C ALA A 168 -46.41 50.98 -5.80
N PHE A 169 -45.93 50.96 -4.56
CA PHE A 169 -44.79 50.13 -4.20
C PHE A 169 -45.31 48.76 -3.79
N THR A 170 -45.33 47.85 -4.76
CA THR A 170 -45.62 46.43 -4.57
C THR A 170 -44.45 45.76 -3.84
N LEU A 171 -44.68 45.29 -2.60
CA LEU A 171 -43.82 44.29 -1.98
C LEU A 171 -44.06 42.93 -2.67
N PRO A 172 -43.03 42.20 -3.12
CA PRO A 172 -43.14 40.79 -3.44
C PRO A 172 -43.24 39.99 -2.14
N SER A 173 -44.41 39.42 -1.89
CA SER A 173 -44.61 38.33 -0.94
C SER A 173 -44.53 37.02 -1.72
N ASP A 174 -43.34 36.41 -1.76
CA ASP A 174 -43.15 35.09 -2.37
C ASP A 174 -43.26 33.99 -1.30
N GLY A 175 -44.41 33.33 -1.30
CA GLY A 175 -44.46 31.91 -1.67
C GLY A 175 -43.80 30.90 -0.73
N VAL A 176 -44.28 30.81 0.51
CA VAL A 176 -44.15 29.57 1.30
C VAL A 176 -44.94 28.45 0.59
N LYS A 177 -44.24 27.57 -0.15
CA LYS A 177 -44.80 26.32 -0.64
C LYS A 177 -44.70 25.24 0.44
N LYS A 178 -45.85 24.96 1.09
CA LYS A 178 -46.09 23.69 1.77
C LYS A 178 -46.16 22.57 0.73
N ARG A 179 -45.28 21.58 0.85
CA ARG A 179 -45.43 20.20 0.36
C ARG A 179 -45.21 19.35 1.61
N GLY A 180 -46.24 18.75 2.19
CA GLY A 180 -46.81 17.49 1.71
C GLY A 180 -46.19 16.38 2.54
N THR A 181 -46.83 16.09 3.67
CA THR A 181 -46.54 14.98 4.60
C THR A 181 -46.67 13.63 3.91
N GLU A 182 -45.62 12.81 3.94
CA GLU A 182 -45.74 11.35 3.91
C GLU A 182 -44.91 10.74 5.04
N LYS A 183 -45.54 9.78 5.71
CA LYS A 183 -45.08 9.02 6.87
C LYS A 183 -43.78 8.28 6.57
N VAL A 184 -42.80 8.36 7.48
CA VAL A 184 -42.04 7.17 7.91
C VAL A 184 -41.68 7.33 9.39
N GLU A 185 -42.39 6.53 10.19
CA GLU A 185 -41.93 5.74 11.34
C GLU A 185 -40.80 6.29 12.23
N LEU A 186 -41.20 6.60 13.46
CA LEU A 186 -40.36 6.80 14.63
C LEU A 186 -39.42 5.59 14.83
N MET A 187 -38.11 5.81 14.80
CA MET A 187 -37.19 4.96 15.56
C MET A 187 -36.27 5.83 16.41
N THR A 188 -36.51 5.65 17.71
CA THR A 188 -35.88 6.09 18.94
C THR A 188 -34.38 6.42 18.85
N LYS A 189 -34.02 7.55 19.47
CA LYS A 189 -32.67 8.02 19.73
C LYS A 189 -31.88 7.02 20.58
N GLN A 190 -30.58 6.87 20.30
CA GLN A 190 -29.54 6.79 21.34
C GLN A 190 -28.20 7.25 20.74
N ALA A 191 -27.72 8.42 21.17
CA ALA A 191 -26.33 8.79 21.01
C ALA A 191 -25.50 7.95 21.99
N VAL A 192 -24.50 7.25 21.47
CA VAL A 192 -23.39 6.71 22.26
C VAL A 192 -22.12 7.20 21.59
N LEU A 193 -21.29 7.82 22.44
CA LEU A 193 -19.94 8.28 22.20
C LEU A 193 -19.04 7.13 21.73
N ASP A 194 -17.94 7.49 21.07
CA ASP A 194 -16.84 6.67 20.57
C ASP A 194 -16.90 6.28 19.09
N GLY A 195 -15.86 6.74 18.38
CA GLY A 195 -15.73 6.73 16.94
C GLY A 195 -15.88 5.33 16.34
N ASN A 196 -16.90 5.17 15.50
CA ASN A 196 -16.94 4.17 14.46
C ASN A 196 -17.78 4.70 13.30
N ILE A 197 -17.11 5.22 12.28
CA ILE A 197 -17.72 5.53 10.99
C ILE A 197 -18.11 4.19 10.35
N MET A 198 -19.42 4.02 10.15
CA MET A 198 -20.04 2.87 9.50
C MET A 198 -19.45 2.69 8.10
N LYS A 199 -18.50 1.75 7.95
CA LYS A 199 -18.00 1.29 6.65
C LYS A 199 -19.07 0.39 6.04
N GLU A 200 -19.87 0.97 5.15
CA GLU A 200 -20.83 0.22 4.34
C GLU A 200 -20.05 -0.73 3.39
N SER A 201 -19.87 -1.96 3.84
CA SER A 201 -19.23 -3.05 3.09
C SER A 201 -20.30 -4.10 2.83
N ALA A 202 -20.56 -4.38 1.56
CA ALA A 202 -21.39 -5.53 1.19
C ALA A 202 -20.54 -6.79 1.35
N GLU A 203 -20.69 -7.46 2.49
CA GLU A 203 -20.04 -8.73 2.79
C GLU A 203 -21.05 -9.86 2.55
N ALA A 204 -20.65 -10.83 1.73
CA ALA A 204 -21.44 -12.02 1.48
C ALA A 204 -20.62 -13.25 1.92
N HIS A 205 -21.22 -14.08 2.77
CA HIS A 205 -20.58 -15.26 3.36
C HIS A 205 -21.16 -16.54 2.74
N GLY A 206 -20.29 -17.51 2.46
CA GLY A 206 -20.68 -18.85 2.05
C GLY A 206 -19.62 -19.88 2.46
N THR A 207 -20.05 -21.00 3.01
CA THR A 207 -19.21 -22.17 3.32
C THR A 207 -19.29 -23.15 2.16
N VAL A 208 -18.13 -23.55 1.59
CA VAL A 208 -18.08 -24.42 0.41
C VAL A 208 -16.95 -25.44 0.56
N GLN A 209 -17.23 -26.70 0.24
CA GLN A 209 -16.23 -27.77 0.18
C GLN A 209 -15.21 -27.49 -0.93
N THR A 210 -13.92 -27.70 -0.64
CA THR A 210 -12.79 -27.34 -1.50
C THR A 210 -12.86 -27.89 -2.93
N GLU A 211 -13.50 -29.05 -3.13
CA GLU A 211 -13.68 -29.67 -4.45
C GLU A 211 -14.71 -28.96 -5.35
N LYS A 212 -15.51 -28.01 -4.83
CA LYS A 212 -16.57 -27.29 -5.56
C LYS A 212 -16.41 -25.77 -5.60
N VAL A 213 -15.31 -25.25 -5.03
CA VAL A 213 -15.03 -23.80 -4.95
C VAL A 213 -15.03 -23.15 -6.33
N ASP A 214 -14.45 -23.83 -7.32
CA ASP A 214 -14.37 -23.36 -8.69
C ASP A 214 -15.74 -23.22 -9.39
N GLU A 215 -16.69 -24.08 -9.04
CA GLU A 215 -18.05 -24.08 -9.58
C GLU A 215 -18.85 -22.92 -8.97
N VAL A 216 -18.73 -22.70 -7.65
CA VAL A 216 -19.36 -21.59 -6.94
C VAL A 216 -18.82 -20.24 -7.39
N ILE A 217 -17.50 -20.10 -7.60
CA ILE A 217 -16.91 -18.85 -8.12
C ILE A 217 -17.46 -18.57 -9.52
N LYS A 218 -17.59 -19.59 -10.38
CA LYS A 218 -18.13 -19.42 -11.74
C LYS A 218 -19.60 -18.97 -11.73
N GLU A 219 -20.41 -19.55 -10.83
CA GLU A 219 -21.80 -19.14 -10.62
C GLU A 219 -21.92 -17.72 -10.04
N TRP A 220 -21.05 -17.36 -9.11
CA TRP A 220 -20.96 -16.01 -8.53
C TRP A 220 -20.53 -14.97 -9.53
N GLU A 221 -19.50 -15.21 -10.33
CA GLU A 221 -19.06 -14.29 -11.37
C GLU A 221 -20.14 -14.08 -12.44
N GLY A 222 -20.89 -15.14 -12.75
CA GLY A 222 -22.05 -15.07 -13.64
C GLY A 222 -23.24 -14.34 -13.03
N SER A 223 -23.41 -14.39 -11.71
CA SER A 223 -24.57 -13.81 -11.02
C SER A 223 -24.36 -12.37 -10.55
N PHE A 224 -23.17 -12.04 -10.08
CA PHE A 224 -22.82 -10.77 -9.46
C PHE A 224 -22.34 -9.72 -10.48
N PHE A 225 -21.67 -10.13 -11.56
CA PHE A 225 -21.17 -9.22 -12.60
C PHE A 225 -22.04 -9.19 -13.87
N LYS A 226 -23.33 -9.53 -13.79
CA LYS A 226 -24.24 -9.54 -14.95
C LYS A 226 -24.22 -8.23 -15.72
N ASP A 227 -24.22 -7.10 -15.01
CA ASP A 227 -24.29 -5.76 -15.59
C ASP A 227 -22.91 -5.09 -15.79
N ASN A 228 -21.81 -5.80 -15.50
CA ASN A 228 -20.46 -5.24 -15.60
C ASN A 228 -19.44 -6.21 -16.25
N PRO A 229 -19.40 -6.26 -17.60
CA PRO A 229 -18.58 -7.22 -18.32
C PRO A 229 -17.07 -6.96 -18.19
N ARG A 230 -16.65 -5.73 -17.86
CA ARG A 230 -15.23 -5.39 -17.66
C ARG A 230 -14.69 -5.96 -16.36
N LEU A 231 -15.47 -5.88 -15.27
CA LEU A 231 -15.08 -6.50 -14.00
C LEU A 231 -15.06 -8.03 -14.11
N ARG A 232 -16.04 -8.60 -14.82
CA ARG A 232 -16.09 -10.06 -15.05
C ARG A 232 -14.86 -10.58 -15.79
N LYS A 233 -14.36 -9.86 -16.79
CA LYS A 233 -13.12 -10.25 -17.49
C LYS A 233 -11.90 -10.21 -16.57
N LYS A 234 -11.82 -9.20 -15.70
CA LYS A 234 -10.71 -9.08 -14.73
C LYS A 234 -10.75 -10.17 -13.67
N SER A 235 -11.94 -10.53 -13.17
CA SER A 235 -12.09 -11.61 -12.19
C SER A 235 -11.69 -12.97 -12.78
N VAL A 236 -12.16 -13.28 -14.00
CA VAL A 236 -11.81 -14.53 -14.71
C VAL A 236 -10.32 -14.59 -15.03
N SER A 237 -9.69 -13.47 -15.43
CA SER A 237 -8.24 -13.41 -15.69
C SER A 237 -7.43 -13.64 -14.42
N LEU A 238 -7.78 -13.00 -13.31
CA LEU A 238 -7.09 -13.16 -12.03
C LEU A 238 -7.15 -14.61 -11.53
N ARG A 239 -8.31 -15.27 -11.73
CA ARG A 239 -8.48 -16.69 -11.41
C ARG A 239 -7.59 -17.59 -12.26
N PHE A 240 -7.47 -17.29 -13.56
CA PHE A 240 -6.58 -18.03 -14.46
C PHE A 240 -5.12 -17.88 -14.03
N ASP A 241 -4.67 -16.66 -13.74
CA ASP A 241 -3.31 -16.36 -13.30
C ASP A 241 -2.98 -17.07 -11.97
N LEU A 242 -3.93 -17.09 -11.02
CA LEU A 242 -3.78 -17.76 -9.74
C LEU A 242 -3.72 -19.29 -9.87
N HIS A 243 -4.52 -19.86 -10.79
CA HIS A 243 -4.44 -21.29 -11.10
C HIS A 243 -3.10 -21.64 -11.76
N LEU A 244 -2.63 -20.80 -12.68
CA LEU A 244 -1.32 -20.96 -13.34
C LEU A 244 -0.18 -20.94 -12.31
N ALA A 245 -0.21 -19.97 -11.39
CA ALA A 245 0.77 -19.85 -10.31
C ALA A 245 0.73 -21.06 -9.35
N ALA A 246 -0.45 -21.58 -9.04
CA ALA A 246 -0.61 -22.78 -8.23
C ALA A 246 -0.14 -24.06 -8.95
N THR A 247 -0.13 -24.08 -10.29
CA THR A 247 0.37 -25.21 -11.09
C THR A 247 1.87 -25.15 -11.39
N ASP A 248 2.49 -23.96 -11.35
CA ASP A 248 3.93 -23.76 -11.53
C ASP A 248 4.73 -24.21 -10.29
N GLU A 249 4.12 -24.12 -9.10
CA GLU A 249 4.60 -24.83 -7.92
C GLU A 249 4.21 -26.31 -8.05
N GLY A 250 5.20 -27.17 -8.34
CA GLY A 250 5.05 -28.62 -8.58
C GLY A 250 4.43 -29.43 -7.43
N CYS A 251 3.14 -29.24 -7.17
CA CYS A 251 2.38 -29.98 -6.18
C CYS A 251 1.83 -31.27 -6.81
N LEU A 252 2.71 -32.27 -6.88
CA LEU A 252 2.29 -33.65 -7.07
C LEU A 252 1.38 -34.07 -5.91
N HIS A 253 0.07 -34.15 -6.19
CA HIS A 253 -0.88 -35.07 -5.58
C HIS A 253 -0.72 -35.27 -4.05
N THR A 254 -1.10 -34.26 -3.25
CA THR A 254 -1.62 -34.57 -1.90
C THR A 254 -3.10 -34.92 -2.02
N ARG A 255 -3.30 -36.17 -2.40
CA ARG A 255 -4.54 -36.94 -2.33
C ARG A 255 -5.31 -36.58 -1.05
N LYS A 256 -6.52 -36.02 -1.24
CA LYS A 256 -7.70 -36.09 -0.36
C LYS A 256 -7.37 -36.24 1.13
N LYS A 257 -6.95 -35.16 1.78
CA LYS A 257 -7.37 -34.91 3.15
C LYS A 257 -8.44 -33.83 3.07
N ALA A 258 -9.61 -34.12 3.63
CA ALA A 258 -10.69 -33.15 3.77
C ALA A 258 -10.12 -31.94 4.52
N LEU A 259 -9.73 -30.93 3.76
CA LEU A 259 -9.33 -29.63 4.28
C LEU A 259 -10.59 -29.00 4.89
N PRO A 260 -10.47 -28.37 6.07
CA PRO A 260 -11.61 -27.76 6.74
C PRO A 260 -12.23 -26.67 5.86
N ASP A 261 -13.54 -26.45 6.04
CA ASP A 261 -14.28 -25.41 5.31
C ASP A 261 -13.54 -24.06 5.44
N ILE A 262 -13.11 -23.52 4.31
CA ILE A 262 -12.40 -22.24 4.24
C ILE A 262 -13.45 -21.14 4.09
N GLU A 263 -13.54 -20.24 5.07
CA GLU A 263 -14.37 -19.04 4.95
C GLU A 263 -13.66 -18.03 4.04
N VAL A 264 -14.13 -17.90 2.80
CA VAL A 264 -13.61 -16.90 1.84
C VAL A 264 -14.45 -15.64 1.95
N ARG A 265 -13.86 -14.53 2.45
CA ARG A 265 -14.49 -13.21 2.47
C ARG A 265 -13.95 -12.34 1.35
N LEU A 266 -14.80 -11.96 0.41
CA LEU A 266 -14.48 -10.97 -0.62
C LEU A 266 -14.97 -9.59 -0.15
N VAL A 267 -14.05 -8.68 0.14
CA VAL A 267 -14.39 -7.31 0.58
C VAL A 267 -14.13 -6.35 -0.58
N MET A 268 -15.20 -5.87 -1.23
CA MET A 268 -15.08 -4.80 -2.22
C MET A 268 -14.94 -3.44 -1.52
N ARG A 269 -13.72 -2.91 -1.51
CA ARG A 269 -13.49 -1.51 -1.13
C ARG A 269 -13.66 -0.62 -2.35
N ARG A 270 -14.55 0.38 -2.27
CA ARG A 270 -14.64 1.44 -3.28
C ARG A 270 -13.28 2.14 -3.33
N SER A 271 -12.62 2.09 -4.48
CA SER A 271 -11.38 2.83 -4.72
C SER A 271 -11.77 4.30 -4.81
N CYS A 272 -11.58 5.07 -3.73
CA CYS A 272 -11.57 6.51 -3.83
C CYS A 272 -10.27 6.88 -4.56
N SER A 273 -10.32 7.02 -5.89
CA SER A 273 -9.24 7.65 -6.63
C SER A 273 -9.12 9.09 -6.13
N ILE A 274 -8.03 9.40 -5.46
CA ILE A 274 -7.69 10.77 -5.08
C ILE A 274 -7.61 11.57 -6.39
N PRO A 275 -8.43 12.62 -6.60
CA PRO A 275 -8.29 13.45 -7.78
C PRO A 275 -6.94 14.16 -7.73
N SER A 276 -6.12 13.97 -8.76
CA SER A 276 -4.93 14.77 -9.01
C SER A 276 -5.32 16.24 -9.03
N ILE A 277 -4.89 16.98 -8.00
CA ILE A 277 -4.89 18.45 -8.02
C ILE A 277 -3.80 18.86 -9.01
N LYS A 278 -4.22 19.40 -10.14
CA LYS A 278 -3.38 20.13 -11.10
C LYS A 278 -3.21 21.58 -10.60
N PRO A 279 -2.11 22.23 -11.03
CA PRO A 279 -1.20 23.00 -10.17
C PRO A 279 -1.78 24.28 -9.60
#